data_AF-A0A933NA13-F1
#
_entry.id   AF-A0A933NA13-F1
#
_cell.length_a   1.000
_cell.length_b   1.000
_cell.length_c   1.000
_cell.angle_alpha   90.00
_cell.angle_beta   90.00
_cell.angle_gamma   90.00
#
_symmetry.space_group_name_H-M   'P 1'
#
loop_
_entity.id
_entity.type
_entity.pdbx_description
1 polymer ?
#
loop_
_entity_poly.entity_id
_entity_poly.type
_entity_poly.pdbx_seq_one_letter_code
_entity_poly.pdbx_strand_id
1 'polypeptide(L)'
;MEHIAHEVRALDVAFATQPTDRKEVIARLRALEGLAAELSRGGLATNHPELDRNLPAFQEQLTAARVAAEADPPNDFLAGSVSGLCRYCHR
;
A
#
# COMPACT_ATOMS: atom_id res chain seq x y z
N MET A 1 4.63 -8.35 9.90
CA MET A 1 5.31 -7.44 8.96
C MET A 1 5.72 -8.12 7.66
N GLU A 2 6.06 -9.42 7.66
CA GLU A 2 6.42 -10.16 6.42
C GLU A 2 5.35 -10.07 5.31
N HIS A 3 4.06 -10.06 5.67
CA HIS A 3 2.96 -9.97 4.70
C HIS A 3 2.90 -8.62 3.98
N ILE A 4 3.15 -7.49 4.67
CA ILE A 4 3.14 -6.16 4.05
C ILE A 4 4.30 -6.04 3.05
N ALA A 5 5.50 -6.48 3.44
CA ALA A 5 6.66 -6.46 2.56
C ALA A 5 6.46 -7.34 1.32
N HIS A 6 5.77 -8.49 1.48
CA HIS A 6 5.39 -9.35 0.36
C HIS A 6 4.45 -8.63 -0.63
N GLU A 7 3.37 -8.01 -0.13
CA GLU A 7 2.40 -7.32 -0.98
C GLU A 7 3.00 -6.09 -1.68
N VAL A 8 3.91 -5.34 -1.04
CA VAL A 8 4.63 -4.24 -1.68
C VAL A 8 5.51 -4.74 -2.83
N ARG A 9 6.24 -5.84 -2.63
CA ARG A 9 7.04 -6.44 -3.71
C ARG A 9 6.17 -6.93 -4.87
N ALA A 10 5.03 -7.54 -4.57
CA ALA A 10 4.09 -7.99 -5.59
C ALA A 10 3.49 -6.81 -6.36
N LEU A 11 3.21 -5.69 -5.68
CA LEU A 11 2.77 -4.44 -6.31
C LEU A 11 3.84 -3.88 -7.27
N ASP A 12 5.12 -3.86 -6.86
CA ASP A 12 6.23 -3.42 -7.73
C ASP A 12 6.34 -4.30 -9.00
N VAL A 13 6.18 -5.61 -8.85
CA VAL A 13 6.17 -6.56 -9.99
C VAL A 13 5.00 -6.27 -10.92
N ALA A 14 3.80 -6.01 -10.39
CA ALA A 14 2.62 -5.69 -11.18
C ALA A 14 2.84 -4.41 -12.03
N PHE A 15 3.44 -3.37 -11.45
CA PHE A 15 3.80 -2.15 -12.18
C PHE A 15 4.90 -2.36 -13.24
N ALA A 16 5.81 -3.32 -13.05
CA ALA A 16 6.89 -3.61 -13.99
C ALA A 16 6.43 -4.33 -15.26
N THR A 17 5.21 -4.87 -15.30
CA THR A 17 4.64 -5.52 -16.49
C THR A 17 4.27 -4.52 -17.59
N GLN A 18 4.31 -4.95 -18.85
CA GLN A 18 3.93 -4.12 -20.01
C GLN A 18 2.99 -4.90 -20.96
N PRO A 19 1.73 -4.45 -21.16
CA PRO A 19 1.09 -3.35 -20.43
C PRO A 19 0.94 -3.68 -18.94
N THR A 20 0.90 -2.64 -18.10
CA THR A 20 0.74 -2.81 -16.64
C THR A 20 -0.50 -3.65 -16.32
N ASP A 21 -0.33 -4.69 -15.52
CA ASP A 21 -1.42 -5.51 -15.00
C ASP A 21 -2.21 -4.72 -13.95
N ARG A 22 -3.15 -3.91 -14.44
CA ARG A 22 -3.98 -3.05 -13.62
C ARG A 22 -4.80 -3.83 -12.59
N LYS A 23 -5.32 -4.99 -12.98
CA LYS A 23 -6.17 -5.80 -12.11
C LYS A 23 -5.35 -6.29 -10.92
N GLU A 24 -4.12 -6.71 -11.20
CA GLU A 24 -3.17 -7.08 -10.16
C GLU A 24 -2.79 -5.90 -9.27
N VAL A 25 -2.48 -4.73 -9.83
CA VAL A 25 -2.20 -3.51 -9.05
C VAL A 25 -3.34 -3.21 -8.05
N ILE A 26 -4.59 -3.19 -8.51
CA ILE A 26 -5.75 -2.92 -7.65
C ILE A 26 -5.91 -4.01 -6.58
N ALA A 27 -5.69 -5.28 -6.93
CA ALA A 27 -5.77 -6.38 -5.98
C ALA A 27 -4.73 -6.24 -4.85
N ARG A 28 -3.48 -5.88 -5.19
CA ARG A 28 -2.40 -5.66 -4.23
C ARG A 28 -2.63 -4.45 -3.35
N LEU A 29 -3.16 -3.36 -3.89
CA LEU A 29 -3.53 -2.19 -3.10
C LEU A 29 -4.64 -2.52 -2.07
N ARG A 30 -5.65 -3.31 -2.45
CA ARG A 30 -6.70 -3.77 -1.52
C ARG A 30 -6.15 -4.70 -0.43
N ALA A 31 -5.21 -5.59 -0.78
CA ALA A 31 -4.54 -6.44 0.19
C ALA A 31 -3.76 -5.62 1.23
N LEU A 32 -3.03 -4.59 0.78
CA LEU A 32 -2.34 -3.65 1.66
C LEU A 32 -3.30 -2.85 2.55
N GLU A 33 -4.42 -2.36 2.02
CA GLU A 33 -5.47 -1.70 2.82
C GLU A 33 -5.99 -2.63 3.94
N GLY A 34 -6.24 -3.90 3.60
CA GLY A 34 -6.66 -4.93 4.56
C GLY A 34 -5.65 -5.14 5.69
N LEU A 35 -4.37 -5.33 5.33
CA LEU A 35 -3.28 -5.49 6.29
C LEU A 35 -3.10 -4.23 7.17
N ALA A 36 -3.20 -3.04 6.59
CA ALA A 36 -3.11 -1.78 7.33
C ALA A 36 -4.30 -1.60 8.29
N ALA A 37 -5.50 -2.04 7.91
CA ALA A 37 -6.67 -2.04 8.77
C ALA A 37 -6.55 -3.05 9.92
N GLU A 38 -5.96 -4.23 9.67
CA GLU A 38 -5.66 -5.22 10.71
C GLU A 38 -4.66 -4.69 11.75
N LEU A 39 -3.62 -4.00 11.31
CA LEU A 39 -2.68 -3.32 12.21
C LEU A 39 -3.39 -2.28 13.10
N SER A 40 -4.32 -1.50 12.53
CA SER A 40 -5.03 -0.45 13.26
C SER A 40 -6.04 -0.98 14.28
N ARG A 41 -6.65 -2.15 14.03
CA ARG A 41 -7.64 -2.75 14.94
C ARG A 41 -7.07 -3.34 16.24
N GLY A 42 -5.75 -3.31 16.44
CA GLY A 42 -5.18 -3.46 17.78
C GLY A 42 -5.33 -4.83 18.44
N GLY A 43 -5.15 -5.93 17.67
CA GLY A 43 -4.71 -7.19 18.30
C GLY A 43 -3.24 -7.15 18.72
N LEU A 44 -2.47 -6.19 18.20
CA LEU A 44 -1.05 -6.01 18.46
C LEU A 44 -0.85 -4.57 18.94
N ALA A 45 -0.72 -4.37 20.25
CA ALA A 45 -0.05 -3.18 20.76
C ALA A 45 1.38 -3.23 20.20
N THR A 46 1.61 -2.55 19.08
CA THR A 46 2.96 -2.50 18.54
C THR A 46 3.75 -1.58 19.45
N ASN A 47 4.89 -2.04 19.95
CA ASN A 47 5.85 -1.19 20.66
C ASN A 47 6.56 -0.21 19.71
N HIS A 48 5.92 0.16 18.59
CA HIS A 48 6.47 0.96 17.50
C HIS A 48 5.71 2.30 17.40
N PRO A 49 6.09 3.32 18.19
CA PRO A 49 5.46 4.65 18.15
C PRO A 49 5.42 5.29 16.75
N GLU A 50 6.41 5.00 15.91
CA GLU A 50 6.45 5.47 14.53
C GLU A 50 5.42 4.78 13.64
N LEU A 51 5.12 3.49 13.87
CA LEU A 51 4.08 2.79 13.12
C LEU A 51 2.72 3.39 13.47
N ASP A 52 2.41 3.51 14.76
CA ASP A 52 1.12 4.06 15.22
C ASP A 52 0.90 5.50 14.73
N ARG A 53 1.97 6.31 14.69
CA ARG A 53 1.91 7.69 14.19
C ARG A 53 1.65 7.77 12.68
N ASN A 54 2.28 6.89 11.90
CA ASN A 54 2.23 6.95 10.43
C ASN A 54 1.11 6.07 9.83
N LEU A 55 0.52 5.16 10.60
CA LEU A 55 -0.47 4.20 10.11
C LEU A 55 -1.74 4.86 9.53
N PRO A 56 -2.34 5.91 10.14
CA PRO A 56 -3.49 6.60 9.54
C PRO A 56 -3.14 7.21 8.18
N ALA A 57 -2.01 7.91 8.09
CA ALA A 57 -1.53 8.48 6.83
C ALA A 57 -1.27 7.39 5.78
N PHE A 58 -0.67 6.26 6.19
CA PHE A 58 -0.45 5.13 5.30
C PHE A 58 -1.76 4.58 4.73
N GLN A 59 -2.81 4.41 5.55
CA GLN A 59 -4.13 3.97 5.10
C GLN A 59 -4.78 4.95 4.09
N GLU A 60 -4.68 6.25 4.35
CA GLU A 60 -5.17 7.28 3.42
C GLU A 60 -4.46 7.22 2.07
N GLN A 61 -3.13 7.05 2.08
CA GLN A 61 -2.36 6.96 0.85
C GLN A 61 -2.63 5.68 0.06
N LEU A 62 -2.83 4.54 0.73
CA LEU A 62 -3.27 3.30 0.07
C LEU A 62 -4.63 3.47 -0.61
N THR A 63 -5.56 4.15 0.06
CA THR A 63 -6.88 4.46 -0.49
C THR A 63 -6.76 5.36 -1.72
N ALA A 64 -5.96 6.42 -1.64
CA ALA A 64 -5.73 7.33 -2.76
C ALA A 64 -5.09 6.62 -3.97
N ALA A 65 -4.09 5.77 -3.72
CA ALA A 65 -3.45 4.97 -4.75
C ALA A 65 -4.42 4.01 -5.44
N ARG A 66 -5.29 3.33 -4.67
CA ARG A 66 -6.31 2.44 -5.23
C ARG A 66 -7.32 3.20 -6.10
N VAL A 67 -7.82 4.33 -5.62
CA VAL A 67 -8.75 5.18 -6.38
C VAL A 67 -8.10 5.68 -7.67
N ALA A 68 -6.82 6.07 -7.64
CA ALA A 68 -6.08 6.46 -8.83
C ALA A 68 -5.89 5.31 -9.83
N ALA A 69 -5.64 4.09 -9.35
CA ALA A 69 -5.56 2.91 -10.19
C ALA A 69 -6.91 2.55 -10.82
N GLU A 70 -8.02 2.77 -10.11
CA GLU A 70 -9.38 2.51 -10.60
C GLU A 70 -9.93 3.59 -11.55
N ALA A 71 -9.24 4.74 -11.69
CA ALA A 71 -9.68 5.84 -12.55
C ALA A 71 -9.57 5.53 -14.06
N ASP A 72 -10.29 6.31 -14.87
CA ASP A 72 -10.26 6.24 -16.33
C ASP A 72 -10.01 7.64 -16.95
N PRO A 73 -8.81 7.94 -17.47
CA PRO A 73 -7.64 7.08 -17.53
C PRO A 73 -6.97 6.90 -16.15
N PRO A 74 -6.29 5.77 -15.89
CA PRO A 74 -5.70 5.50 -14.59
C PRO A 74 -4.46 6.37 -14.34
N ASN A 75 -4.22 6.69 -13.06
CA ASN A 75 -3.05 7.43 -12.63
C ASN A 75 -1.99 6.50 -12.00
N ASP A 76 -1.16 5.92 -12.85
CA ASP A 76 -0.07 5.02 -12.45
C ASP A 76 0.98 5.67 -11.57
N PHE A 77 1.23 6.96 -11.76
CA PHE A 77 2.20 7.68 -10.96
C PHE A 77 1.77 7.75 -9.48
N LEU A 78 0.50 8.09 -9.24
CA LEU A 78 -0.04 8.13 -7.88
C LEU A 78 -0.21 6.73 -7.29
N ALA A 79 -0.58 5.74 -8.12
CA ALA A 79 -0.70 4.36 -7.65
C ALA A 79 0.66 3.75 -7.30
N GLY A 80 1.72 4.10 -8.03
CA GLY A 80 3.09 3.62 -7.81
C GLY A 80 3.85 4.33 -6.68
N SER A 81 3.35 5.44 -6.13
CA SER A 81 4.02 6.13 -5.02
C SER A 81 3.94 5.36 -3.70
N VAL A 82 3.13 4.30 -3.63
CA VAL A 82 2.93 3.45 -2.44
C VAL A 82 4.24 2.83 -1.94
N SER A 83 5.15 2.43 -2.83
CA SER A 83 6.45 1.85 -2.46
C SER A 83 7.35 2.87 -1.73
N GLY A 84 7.14 4.17 -1.95
CA GLY A 84 7.82 5.25 -1.23
C GLY A 84 7.35 5.41 0.22
N LEU A 85 6.16 4.91 0.57
CA LEU A 85 5.54 5.10 1.88
C LEU A 85 6.22 4.31 2.98
N CYS A 86 6.86 3.20 2.62
CA CYS A 86 7.63 2.38 3.55
C CYS A 86 8.74 3.20 4.24
N ARG A 87 9.28 4.23 3.57
CA ARG A 87 10.31 5.12 4.13
C ARG A 87 9.82 6.00 5.27
N TYR A 88 8.50 6.23 5.40
CA TYR A 88 7.96 6.99 6.53
C TYR A 88 8.07 6.23 7.84
N CYS A 89 8.06 4.89 7.79
CA CYS A 89 8.22 4.04 8.98
C CYS A 89 9.64 3.47 9.14
N HIS A 90 10.38 3.28 8.04
CA HIS A 90 11.71 2.63 8.02
C HIS A 90 12.86 3.62 7.73
N ARG A 91 12.89 4.76 8.43
CA ARG A 91 14.03 5.68 8.34
C ARG A 91 15.34 5.04 8.81
#